data_AF-A0A0C1QJY4-F1
#
_entry.id   AF-A0A0C1QJY4-F1
#
_cell.length_a   1.000
_cell.length_b   1.000
_cell.length_c   1.000
_cell.angle_alpha   90.00
_cell.angle_beta   90.00
_cell.angle_gamma   90.00
#
_symmetry.space_group_name_H-M   'P 1'
#
loop_
_entity.id
_entity.type
_entity.pdbx_description
1 polymer ?
#
loop_
_entity_poly.entity_id
_entity_poly.type
_entity_poly.pdbx_seq_one_letter_code
_entity_poly.pdbx_strand_id
1 'polypeptide(L)' 'MVIDSTGIKVYGESEWLIFKHGGEVERRVWHKLHIGVSKEGLIVSRVMTNHITDDRKCLEPLIEQAN' A
#
# COMPACT_ATOMS: atom_id res chain seq x y z
N MET A 1 -5.19 -9.35 -5.39
CA MET A 1 -4.80 -7.96 -5.08
C MET A 1 -5.83 -7.02 -5.68
N VAL A 2 -6.44 -6.16 -4.86
CA VAL A 2 -7.45 -5.18 -5.26
C VAL A 2 -6.92 -3.79 -4.90
N ILE A 3 -7.08 -2.84 -5.81
CA ILE A 3 -6.65 -1.45 -5.60
C ILE A 3 -7.89 -0.59 -5.79
N ASP A 4 -8.25 0.18 -4.78
CA ASP A 4 -9.34 1.16 -4.86
C ASP A 4 -8.81 2.57 -4.56
N SER A 5 -9.66 3.59 -4.72
CA SER A 5 -9.28 5.00 -4.47
C SER A 5 -8.92 5.30 -3.02
N THR A 6 -9.09 4.35 -2.10
CA THR A 6 -8.75 4.45 -0.68
C THR A 6 -7.47 3.69 -0.30
N GLY A 7 -6.97 2.80 -1.16
CA GLY A 7 -5.67 2.16 -0.97
C GLY A 7 -5.46 0.84 -1.73
N ILE A 8 -4.30 0.23 -1.49
CA ILE A 8 -3.96 -1.11 -2.00
C ILE A 8 -4.37 -2.14 -0.96
N LYS A 9 -5.30 -3.02 -1.35
CA LYS A 9 -5.75 -4.14 -0.54
C LYS A 9 -5.27 -5.47 -1.10
N VAL A 10 -4.32 -6.09 -0.40
CA VAL A 10 -3.79 -7.41 -0.77
C VAL A 10 -4.73 -8.48 -0.21
N TYR A 11 -5.73 -8.87 -1.00
CA TYR A 11 -6.55 -10.05 -0.69
C TYR A 11 -5.85 -11.33 -1.19
N GLY A 12 -5.89 -12.40 -0.39
CA GLY A 12 -5.73 -13.80 -0.81
C GLY A 12 -7.09 -14.52 -0.90
N GLU A 13 -7.17 -15.63 -1.64
CA GLU A 13 -8.39 -16.40 -1.91
C GLU A 13 -9.15 -16.82 -0.63
N SER A 14 -8.41 -17.12 0.43
CA SER A 14 -8.93 -17.62 1.71
C SER A 14 -9.73 -16.60 2.52
N GLU A 15 -9.43 -15.30 2.41
CA GLU A 15 -10.04 -14.26 3.24
C GLU A 15 -11.43 -13.83 2.77
N TRP A 16 -11.71 -13.90 1.45
CA TRP A 16 -13.06 -13.69 0.92
C TRP A 16 -14.01 -14.79 1.41
N LEU A 17 -13.51 -16.03 1.45
CA LEU A 17 -14.24 -17.19 1.95
C LEU A 17 -14.54 -17.06 3.45
N ILE A 18 -13.56 -16.62 4.25
CA ILE A 18 -13.72 -16.37 5.70
C ILE A 18 -14.74 -15.25 5.97
N PHE A 19 -14.71 -14.16 5.19
CA PHE A 19 -15.70 -13.08 5.31
C PHE A 19 -17.12 -13.55 4.97
N LYS A 20 -17.28 -14.44 3.99
CA LYS A 20 -18.58 -15.00 3.59
C LYS A 20 -19.11 -16.08 4.53
N HIS A 21 -18.23 -16.85 5.15
CA HIS A 21 -18.59 -18.05 5.94
C HIS A 21 -18.25 -17.97 7.44
N GLY A 22 -17.85 -16.80 7.96
CA GLY A 22 -17.80 -16.54 9.40
C GLY A 22 -16.66 -17.25 10.17
N GLY A 23 -15.52 -17.51 9.51
CA GLY A 23 -14.32 -17.99 10.19
C GLY A 23 -13.65 -16.91 11.05
N GLU A 24 -12.60 -17.26 11.81
CA GLU A 24 -11.78 -16.28 12.54
C GLU A 24 -11.25 -15.21 11.57
N VAL A 25 -11.71 -13.97 11.75
CA VAL A 25 -11.34 -12.84 10.89
C VAL A 25 -10.02 -12.28 11.38
N GLU A 26 -8.93 -12.58 10.67
CA GLU A 26 -7.68 -11.84 10.82
C GLU A 26 -7.96 -10.34 10.50
N ARG A 27 -7.55 -9.43 11.40
CA ARG A 27 -7.89 -8.01 11.27
C ARG A 27 -7.29 -7.43 10.00
N ARG A 28 -8.12 -6.73 9.21
CA ARG A 28 -7.71 -6.03 7.99
C ARG A 28 -6.55 -5.06 8.27
N VAL A 29 -5.42 -5.25 7.60
CA VAL A 29 -4.27 -4.34 7.67
C VAL A 29 -4.19 -3.52 6.38
N TRP A 30 -4.14 -2.20 6.52
CA TRP A 30 -3.92 -1.29 5.41
C TRP A 30 -2.42 -1.05 5.21
N HIS A 31 -2.02 -0.96 3.94
CA HIS A 31 -0.69 -0.51 3.53
C HIS A 31 -0.82 0.86 2.85
N LYS A 32 0.20 1.71 3.02
CA LYS A 32 0.36 2.99 2.33
C LYS A 32 1.30 2.80 1.15
N LEU A 33 0.98 3.39 0.01
CA LEU A 33 1.88 3.49 -1.14
C LEU A 33 2.25 4.95 -1.35
N HIS A 34 3.52 5.27 -1.13
CA HIS A 34 4.10 6.58 -1.42
C HIS A 34 4.67 6.57 -2.82
N ILE A 35 4.41 7.60 -3.61
CA ILE A 35 4.81 7.70 -5.02
C ILE A 35 5.48 9.05 -5.24
N GLY A 36 6.68 9.06 -5.81
CA GLY A 36 7.33 10.24 -6.34
C GLY A 36 6.94 10.45 -7.80
N VAL A 37 6.54 11.68 -8.15
CA VAL A 37 6.11 12.04 -9.51
C VAL A 37 6.98 13.18 -10.05
N SER A 38 7.49 13.03 -11.27
CA SER A 38 8.29 14.06 -11.95
C SER A 38 7.43 15.22 -12.44
N LYS A 39 8.06 16.30 -12.92
CA LYS A 39 7.35 17.46 -13.48
C LYS A 39 6.55 17.10 -14.74
N GLU A 40 6.96 16.04 -15.44
CA GLU A 40 6.32 15.50 -16.64
C GLU A 40 5.15 14.56 -16.30
N GLY A 41 4.85 14.35 -15.01
CA GLY A 41 3.79 13.47 -14.56
C GLY A 41 4.17 11.98 -14.55
N LEU A 42 5.46 11.65 -14.64
CA LEU A 42 5.95 10.28 -14.61
C LEU A 42 6.18 9.81 -13.17
N ILE A 43 5.82 8.55 -12.87
CA ILE A 43 6.19 7.92 -11.59
C ILE A 43 7.69 7.60 -11.63
N VAL A 44 8.45 8.20 -10.73
CA VAL A 44 9.92 8.06 -10.67
C VAL A 44 10.40 7.31 -9.42
N SER A 45 9.58 7.25 -8.37
CA SER A 45 9.89 6.46 -7.18
C SER A 45 8.62 5.94 -6.50
N ARG A 46 8.77 4.88 -5.69
CA ARG A 46 7.70 4.24 -4.94
C ARG A 46 8.20 3.57 -3.67
N VAL A 47 7.44 3.70 -2.59
CA VAL A 47 7.69 2.97 -1.33
C VAL A 47 6.36 2.50 -0.76
N MET A 48 6.28 1.22 -0.40
CA MET A 48 5.12 0.67 0.29
C MET A 48 5.44 0.50 1.77
N THR A 49 4.58 1.02 2.64
CA THR A 49 4.70 0.87 4.10
C THR A 49 3.39 0.35 4.69
N ASN A 50 3.43 -0.12 5.94
CA ASN A 50 2.20 -0.41 6.67
C ASN A 50 1.54 0.90 7.14
N HIS A 51 0.29 0.81 7.61
CA HIS A 51 -0.46 1.98 8.07
C HIS A 51 0.13 2.71 9.30
N ILE A 52 1.01 2.07 10.09
CA ILE A 52 1.60 2.67 11.30
C ILE A 52 2.91 3.43 11.04
N THR A 53 3.52 3.26 9.86
CA THR A 53 4.75 3.97 9.52
C THR A 53 4.49 5.46 9.28
N ASP A 54 5.33 6.32 9.86
CA ASP A 54 5.38 7.77 9.59
C ASP A 54 5.82 8.02 8.15
N ASP A 55 5.04 8.82 7.43
CA ASP A 55 5.24 9.12 6.02
C ASP A 55 6.58 9.84 5.77
N ARG A 56 7.10 10.60 6.75
CA ARG A 56 8.41 11.28 6.64
C ARG A 56 9.56 10.31 6.43
N LYS A 57 9.46 9.09 6.96
CA LYS A 57 10.49 8.05 6.78
C LYS A 57 10.61 7.57 5.34
N CYS A 58 9.62 7.90 4.49
CA CYS A 58 9.62 7.51 3.09
C CYS A 58 10.34 8.54 2.21
N LEU A 59 10.68 9.73 2.72
CA LEU A 59 11.28 10.79 1.91
C LEU A 59 12.67 10.41 1.38
N GLU A 60 13.58 9.97 2.25
CA GLU A 60 14.95 9.59 1.85
C GLU A 60 14.93 8.46 0.81
N PRO A 61 14.23 7.32 1.02
CA PRO A 61 14.15 6.27 0.00
C PRO A 61 13.53 6.73 -1.32
N LEU A 62 12.53 7.62 -1.29
CA LEU A 62 11.90 8.14 -2.50
C LEU A 62 12.84 9.05 -3.30
N ILE A 63 13.69 9.83 -2.62
CA ILE A 63 14.69 10.69 -3.27
C ILE A 63 15.81 9.85 -3.85
N GLU A 64 16.33 8.88 -3.10
CA GLU A 64 17.39 7.97 -3.58
C GLU A 64 16.95 7.19 -4.81
N GLN A 65 15.69 6.77 -4.87
CA GLN A 65 15.17 6.02 -6.02
C GLN A 65 14.88 6.90 -7.24
N ALA A 66 14.58 8.19 -7.04
CA ALA A 66 14.22 9.12 -8.11
C ALA A 66 15.44 9.76 -8.81
N ASN A 67 16.63 9.67 -8.19
CA ASN A 67 17.90 10.16 -8.72
C ASN A 67 18.67 9.06 -9.44
#